data_AF-A0A345UPA3-F1
#
_entry.id   AF-A0A345UPA3-F1
#
_cell.length_a   1.000
_cell.length_b   1.000
_cell.length_c   1.000
_cell.angle_alpha   90.00
_cell.angle_beta   90.00
_cell.angle_gamma   90.00
#
_symmetry.space_group_name_H-M   'P 1'
#
loop_
_entity.id
_entity.type
_entity.pdbx_description
1 polymer ?
#
loop_
_entity_poly.entity_id
_entity_poly.type
_entity_poly.pdbx_seq_one_letter_code
_entity_poly.pdbx_strand_id
1 'polypeptide(L)'
;MEKTKTRKTYTAEFKRQAVERALENNDVMQTARDLGVDHTSIRKWIKDVQQNADQAFPGSGNPRNNEIKAIKREISKLREENEILKKAAGIFALRSRKDTSL
;
A
#
# COMPACT_ATOMS: atom_id res chain seq x y z
N MET A 1 -14.12 26.10 -10.45
CA MET A 1 -12.82 25.98 -9.77
C MET A 1 -12.96 24.94 -8.66
N GLU A 2 -12.43 23.74 -8.87
CA GLU A 2 -12.55 22.63 -7.93
C GLU A 2 -11.49 22.77 -6.83
N LYS A 3 -11.91 23.05 -5.59
CA LYS A 3 -10.99 23.09 -4.44
C LYS A 3 -10.74 21.66 -3.98
N THR A 4 -9.65 21.04 -4.43
CA THR A 4 -9.19 19.75 -3.89
C THR A 4 -8.85 19.92 -2.42
N LYS A 5 -9.74 19.43 -1.53
CA LYS A 5 -9.55 19.45 -0.07
C LYS A 5 -8.29 18.67 0.27
N THR A 6 -7.21 19.37 0.60
CA THR A 6 -5.95 18.77 1.07
C THR A 6 -6.23 17.91 2.29
N ARG A 7 -6.03 16.59 2.16
CA ARG A 7 -6.26 15.63 3.25
C ARG A 7 -5.20 15.84 4.33
N LYS A 8 -5.63 16.21 5.54
CA LYS A 8 -4.77 16.21 6.72
C LYS A 8 -4.31 14.78 7.00
N THR A 9 -3.01 14.58 7.14
CA THR A 9 -2.40 13.31 7.53
C THR A 9 -2.03 13.35 9.00
N TYR A 10 -2.28 12.25 9.71
CA TYR A 10 -1.95 12.09 11.13
C TYR A 10 -1.06 10.86 11.30
N THR A 11 -0.11 10.94 12.22
CA THR A 11 0.79 9.83 12.57
C THR A 11 0.02 8.69 13.22
N ALA A 12 0.58 7.48 13.18
CA ALA A 12 -0.06 6.30 13.79
C ALA A 12 -0.22 6.48 15.32
N GLU A 13 0.80 7.01 15.99
CA GLU A 13 0.76 7.30 17.43
C GLU A 13 -0.35 8.30 17.78
N PHE A 14 -0.47 9.39 17.02
CA PHE A 14 -1.50 10.40 17.27
C PHE A 14 -2.90 9.79 17.16
N LYS A 15 -3.14 8.93 16.16
CA LYS A 15 -4.42 8.25 15.99
C LYS A 15 -4.73 7.30 17.15
N ARG A 16 -3.72 6.57 17.66
CA ARG A 16 -3.87 5.69 18.82
C ARG A 16 -4.27 6.48 20.07
N GLN A 17 -3.54 7.56 20.38
CA GLN A 17 -3.85 8.43 21.52
C GLN A 17 -5.24 9.08 21.41
N ALA A 18 -5.63 9.48 20.20
CA ALA A 18 -6.96 10.04 19.96
C ALA A 18 -8.09 9.02 20.19
N VAL A 19 -7.87 7.76 19.79
CA VAL A 19 -8.82 6.66 20.03
C VAL A 19 -8.89 6.33 21.52
N GLU A 20 -7.75 6.20 22.19
CA GLU A 20 -7.66 5.91 23.63
C GLU A 20 -8.44 6.96 24.44
N ARG A 21 -8.14 8.25 24.25
CA ARG A 21 -8.87 9.34 24.92
C ARG A 21 -10.37 9.34 24.63
N ALA A 22 -10.76 9.03 23.40
CA ALA A 22 -12.17 8.99 23.03
C ALA A 22 -12.92 7.83 23.70
N LEU A 23 -12.24 6.70 23.92
CA LEU A 23 -12.79 5.54 24.63
C LEU A 23 -12.83 5.77 26.15
N GLU A 24 -11.78 6.37 26.73
CA GLU A 24 -11.71 6.72 28.16
C GLU A 24 -12.83 7.67 28.58
N ASN A 25 -13.03 8.75 27.81
CA ASN A 25 -14.05 9.76 28.11
C ASN A 25 -15.45 9.35 27.63
N ASN A 26 -15.57 8.27 26.85
CA ASN A 26 -16.77 7.86 26.14
C ASN A 26 -17.44 9.00 25.34
N ASP A 27 -16.66 10.00 24.90
CA ASP A 27 -17.12 11.18 24.18
C ASP A 27 -16.20 11.49 22.99
N VAL A 28 -16.65 11.07 21.81
CA VAL A 28 -15.95 11.29 20.54
C VAL A 28 -16.04 12.75 20.08
N MET A 29 -17.12 13.46 20.41
CA MET A 29 -17.31 14.84 19.95
C MET A 29 -16.43 15.81 20.74
N GLN A 30 -16.35 15.64 22.05
CA GLN A 30 -15.49 16.47 22.88
C GLN A 30 -14.02 16.21 22.56
N THR A 31 -13.61 14.94 22.48
CA THR A 31 -12.23 14.57 22.09
C THR A 31 -11.84 15.12 20.72
N ALA A 32 -12.76 15.14 19.76
CA ALA A 32 -12.53 15.73 18.44
C ALA A 32 -12.27 17.24 18.50
N ARG A 33 -13.05 17.97 19.31
CA ARG A 33 -12.86 19.41 19.53
C ARG A 33 -11.53 19.71 20.19
N ASP A 34 -11.19 18.97 21.24
CA ASP A 34 -9.97 19.18 22.02
C ASP A 34 -8.71 18.91 21.20
N LEU A 35 -8.75 17.91 20.32
CA LEU A 35 -7.64 17.55 19.44
C LEU A 35 -7.63 18.33 18.11
N GLY A 36 -8.67 19.12 17.82
CA GLY A 36 -8.82 19.83 16.54
C GLY A 36 -8.96 18.90 15.33
N VAL A 37 -9.49 17.68 15.55
CA VAL A 37 -9.69 16.63 14.55
C VAL A 37 -11.17 16.52 14.21
N ASP A 38 -11.50 16.11 12.99
CA ASP A 38 -12.90 15.83 12.66
C ASP A 38 -13.39 14.56 13.38
N HIS A 39 -14.52 14.65 14.08
CA HIS A 39 -15.13 13.55 14.83
C HIS A 39 -15.39 12.29 13.97
N THR A 40 -15.65 12.46 12.67
CA THR A 40 -15.80 11.34 11.74
C THR A 40 -14.51 10.51 11.60
N SER A 41 -13.35 11.18 11.69
CA SER A 41 -12.04 10.53 11.62
C SER A 41 -11.79 9.70 12.88
N ILE A 42 -12.14 10.23 14.06
CA ILE A 42 -12.00 9.50 15.33
C ILE A 42 -12.90 8.26 15.33
N ARG A 43 -14.18 8.38 14.93
CA ARG A 43 -15.07 7.21 14.80
C ARG A 43 -14.52 6.14 13.87
N LYS A 44 -13.94 6.56 12.74
CA LYS A 44 -13.30 5.64 11.80
C LYS A 44 -12.11 4.93 12.46
N TRP A 45 -11.24 5.66 13.16
CA TRP A 45 -10.09 5.07 13.84
C TRP A 45 -10.49 4.10 14.95
N ILE A 46 -11.54 4.41 15.72
CA ILE A 46 -12.11 3.48 16.71
C ILE A 46 -12.54 2.17 16.01
N LYS A 47 -13.26 2.27 14.89
CA LYS A 47 -13.69 1.10 14.12
C LYS A 47 -12.49 0.30 13.57
N ASP A 48 -11.49 0.99 13.03
CA ASP A 48 -10.28 0.36 12.49
C ASP A 48 -9.53 -0.42 13.61
N VAL A 49 -9.47 0.13 14.82
CA VAL A 49 -8.89 -0.52 16.02
C VAL A 49 -9.73 -1.71 16.50
N GLN A 50 -11.06 -1.58 16.51
CA GLN A 50 -11.97 -2.67 16.88
C GLN A 50 -11.90 -3.85 15.91
N GLN A 51 -11.67 -3.59 14.61
CA GLN A 51 -11.58 -4.63 13.61
C GLN A 51 -10.24 -5.35 13.63
N ASN A 52 -9.13 -4.62 13.77
CA ASN A 52 -7.78 -5.19 13.88
C ASN A 52 -6.84 -4.19 14.56
N ALA A 53 -6.69 -4.28 15.89
CA ALA A 53 -5.86 -3.34 16.66
C ALA A 53 -4.40 -3.27 16.16
N ASP A 54 -3.82 -4.41 15.79
CA ASP A 54 -2.44 -4.51 15.31
C ASP A 54 -2.23 -3.91 13.91
N GLN A 55 -3.28 -3.89 13.08
CA GLN A 55 -3.23 -3.35 11.70
C GLN A 55 -4.00 -2.04 11.53
N ALA A 56 -4.54 -1.44 12.59
CA ALA A 56 -5.38 -0.25 12.48
C ALA A 56 -4.63 0.97 11.92
N PHE A 57 -3.31 1.06 12.15
CA PHE A 57 -2.48 2.18 11.72
C PHE A 57 -1.14 1.73 11.12
N PRO A 58 -1.12 1.07 9.94
CA PRO A 58 0.09 0.56 9.31
C PRO A 58 0.86 1.69 8.61
N GLY A 59 1.25 2.75 9.34
CA GLY A 59 2.04 3.88 8.81
C GLY A 59 1.47 4.52 7.53
N SER A 60 2.27 5.34 6.83
CA SER A 60 1.89 5.91 5.52
C SER A 60 2.09 4.94 4.36
N GLY A 61 2.48 3.70 4.64
CA GLY A 61 2.69 2.67 3.63
C GLY A 61 1.38 1.96 3.37
N ASN A 62 0.60 2.43 2.40
CA ASN A 62 -0.57 1.69 1.92
C ASN A 62 -0.10 0.28 1.50
N PRO A 63 -0.43 -0.80 2.25
CA PRO A 63 0.15 -2.12 2.00
C PRO A 63 -0.18 -2.63 0.59
N ARG A 64 -1.36 -2.25 0.10
CA ARG A 64 -1.79 -2.49 -1.28
C ARG A 64 -0.84 -1.91 -2.34
N ASN A 65 -0.23 -0.75 -2.08
CA ASN A 65 0.75 -0.18 -3.01
C ASN A 65 2.09 -0.91 -2.97
N ASN A 66 2.47 -1.48 -1.82
CA ASN A 66 3.72 -2.22 -1.68
C ASN A 66 3.64 -3.57 -2.40
N GLU A 67 2.53 -4.30 -2.24
CA GLU A 67 2.29 -5.55 -2.97
C GLU A 67 2.23 -5.32 -4.48
N ILE A 68 1.50 -4.30 -4.94
CA ILE A 68 1.46 -3.93 -6.36
C ILE A 68 2.86 -3.59 -6.89
N LYS A 69 3.69 -2.90 -6.09
CA LYS A 69 5.06 -2.55 -6.48
C LYS A 69 5.97 -3.78 -6.53
N ALA A 70 5.83 -4.71 -5.59
CA ALA A 70 6.56 -5.97 -5.58
C ALA A 70 6.18 -6.84 -6.79
N ILE A 71 4.88 -7.03 -7.04
CA ILE A 71 4.36 -7.79 -8.18
C ILE A 71 4.82 -7.16 -9.50
N LYS A 72 4.79 -5.83 -9.64
CA LYS A 72 5.28 -5.15 -10.86
C LYS A 72 6.77 -5.38 -11.10
N ARG A 73 7.59 -5.40 -10.05
CA ARG A 73 9.03 -5.71 -10.16
C ARG A 73 9.25 -7.14 -10.63
N GLU A 74 8.49 -8.08 -10.07
CA GLU A 74 8.60 -9.50 -10.43
C GLU A 74 8.16 -9.77 -11.87
N ILE A 75 7.06 -9.17 -12.33
CA ILE A 75 6.64 -9.21 -13.74
C ILE A 75 7.74 -8.66 -14.65
N SER A 76 8.37 -7.54 -14.27
CA SER A 76 9.46 -6.94 -15.07
C SER A 76 10.65 -7.90 -15.20
N LYS A 77 11.07 -8.50 -14.09
CA LYS A 77 12.18 -9.46 -14.06
C LYS A 77 11.89 -10.70 -14.90
N LEU A 78 10.70 -11.29 -14.73
CA LEU A 78 10.27 -12.46 -15.49
C LEU A 78 10.19 -12.17 -17.00
N ARG A 79 9.73 -10.98 -17.40
CA ARG A 79 9.72 -10.57 -18.81
C ARG A 79 11.12 -10.47 -19.38
N GLU A 80 12.05 -9.88 -18.64
CA GLU A 80 13.45 -9.78 -19.06
C GLU A 80 14.09 -11.15 -19.22
N GLU A 81 13.93 -12.04 -18.25
CA GLU A 81 14.41 -13.43 -18.32
C GLU A 81 13.81 -14.17 -19.53
N ASN A 82 12.52 -14.00 -19.79
CA ASN A 82 11.85 -14.62 -20.93
C ASN A 82 12.41 -14.12 -22.27
N GLU A 83 12.69 -12.81 -22.40
CA GLU A 83 13.30 -12.25 -23.60
C GLU A 83 14.73 -12.74 -23.83
N ILE A 84 15.52 -12.92 -22.77
CA ILE A 84 16.86 -13.53 -22.85
C ILE A 84 16.75 -14.97 -23.37
N LEU A 85 15.84 -15.76 -22.80
CA LEU A 85 15.63 -17.15 -23.21
C LEU A 85 15.15 -17.28 -24.66
N LYS A 86 14.22 -16.42 -25.10
CA LYS A 86 13.78 -16.38 -26.51
C LYS A 86 14.93 -16.07 -27.45
N LYS A 87 15.78 -15.09 -27.13
CA LYS A 87 16.96 -14.74 -27.94
C LYS A 87 17.92 -15.92 -28.02
N ALA A 88 18.21 -16.58 -26.90
CA ALA A 88 19.06 -17.75 -26.87
C ALA A 88 18.48 -18.89 -27.74
N ALA A 89 17.20 -19.21 -27.56
CA ALA A 89 16.51 -20.23 -28.36
C ALA A 89 16.56 -19.93 -29.87
N GLY A 90 16.39 -18.66 -30.25
CA GLY A 90 16.53 -18.22 -31.64
C GLY A 90 17.94 -18.45 -32.20
N ILE A 91 18.99 -18.18 -31.41
CA ILE A 91 20.39 -18.42 -31.79
C ILE A 91 20.64 -19.93 -31.96
N PHE A 92 20.18 -20.75 -31.02
CA PHE A 92 20.34 -22.21 -31.10
C PHE A 92 19.63 -22.80 -32.33
N ALA A 93 18.39 -22.37 -32.61
CA ALA A 93 17.63 -22.81 -33.78
C ALA A 93 18.22 -22.31 -35.12
N LEU A 94 18.92 -21.17 -35.12
CA LEU A 94 19.65 -20.71 -36.29
C LEU A 94 20.90 -21.55 -36.54
N ARG A 95 21.63 -21.91 -35.47
CA ARG A 95 22.85 -22.73 -35.56
C ARG A 95 22.53 -24.14 -36.04
N SER A 96 21.51 -24.80 -35.48
CA SER A 96 21.11 -26.14 -35.90
C SER A 96 20.77 -26.25 -37.38
N ARG A 97 20.07 -25.25 -37.94
CA ARG A 97 19.75 -25.21 -39.39
C ARG A 97 20.98 -25.06 -40.27
N LYS A 98 22.03 -24.36 -39.80
CA LYS A 98 23.26 -24.13 -40.57
C LYS A 98 24.13 -25.39 -40.62
N ASP A 99 24.08 -26.21 -39.58
CA ASP A 99 24.82 -27.47 -39.47
C ASP A 99 24.20 -28.61 -40.32
N THR A 100 22.91 -28.52 -40.70
CA THR A 100 22.22 -29.51 -41.55
C THR A 100 22.35 -29.25 -43.07
N SER A 101 23.08 -28.19 -43.47
CA SER A 101 23.23 -27.78 -44.88
C SER A 101 24.60 -28.09 -45.50
N LEU A 102 25.35 -29.05 -44.92
CA LEU A 102 26.58 -29.63 -45.48
C LEU A 102 26.31 -31.07 -45.91
#